data_AF-A0AAD6JWB1-F1
#
_entry.id   AF-A0AAD6JWB1-F1
#
_cell.length_a   1.000
_cell.length_b   1.000
_cell.length_c   1.000
_cell.angle_alpha   90.00
_cell.angle_beta   90.00
_cell.angle_gamma   90.00
#
_symmetry.space_group_name_H-M   'P 1'
#
loop_
_entity.id
_entity.type
_entity.pdbx_description
1 polymer ?
#
loop_
_entity_poly.entity_id
_entity_poly.type
_entity_poly.pdbx_seq_one_letter_code
_entity_poly.pdbx_strand_id
1 'polypeptide(L)'
;MHSCFTFAGDEDFLKNDIRVKSDLDAHGALGDAGWYGIRSILWAVDYELPKTVTALPGDCFKRSRGYSVLRCFSAMGRWESGNFPLLFSGSFDNGYYCHWNSRDFACQ
;
A
#
# COMPACT_ATOMS: atom_id res chain seq x y z
N MET A 1 6.87 -4.08 -13.38
CA MET A 1 7.73 -3.74 -12.23
C MET A 1 6.85 -3.53 -11.01
N HIS A 2 7.31 -3.92 -9.83
CA HIS A 2 6.59 -3.84 -8.56
C HIS A 2 7.47 -3.17 -7.52
N SER A 3 6.91 -2.25 -6.72
CA SER A 3 7.59 -1.67 -5.58
C SER A 3 6.83 -2.01 -4.30
N CYS A 4 7.48 -2.79 -3.43
CA CYS A 4 6.91 -3.22 -2.15
C CYS A 4 7.74 -2.71 -1.00
N PHE A 5 7.05 -2.20 0.02
CA PHE A 5 7.67 -2.00 1.32
C PHE A 5 6.74 -2.53 2.41
N THR A 6 7.14 -3.62 3.06
CA THR A 6 6.36 -4.24 4.13
C THR A 6 7.26 -4.51 5.33
N PHE A 7 6.69 -4.46 6.52
CA PHE A 7 7.35 -4.90 7.73
C PHE A 7 6.33 -5.53 8.69
N ALA A 8 6.80 -6.43 9.54
CA ALA A 8 5.98 -7.09 10.53
C ALA A 8 5.90 -6.24 11.80
N GLY A 9 4.84 -5.45 11.94
CA GLY A 9 4.48 -4.81 13.20
C GLY A 9 4.11 -5.86 14.24
N ASP A 10 4.61 -5.72 15.46
CA ASP A 10 4.23 -6.57 16.58
C ASP A 10 2.84 -6.21 17.14
N GLU A 11 2.37 -6.98 18.13
CA GLU A 11 1.05 -6.73 18.74
C GLU A 11 0.94 -5.34 19.37
N ASP A 12 2.03 -4.85 19.96
CA ASP A 12 2.05 -3.53 20.58
C ASP A 12 1.91 -2.43 19.51
N PHE A 13 2.68 -2.50 18.43
CA PHE A 13 2.58 -1.62 17.28
C PHE A 13 1.15 -1.60 16.71
N LEU A 14 0.59 -2.78 16.43
CA LEU A 14 -0.74 -2.92 15.81
C LEU A 14 -1.89 -2.42 16.69
N LYS A 15 -1.64 -2.30 18.01
CA LYS A 15 -2.59 -1.76 18.98
C LYS A 15 -2.39 -0.27 19.24
N ASN A 16 -1.14 0.16 19.38
CA ASN A 16 -0.80 1.41 20.06
C ASN A 16 -0.14 2.46 19.15
N ASP A 17 0.49 2.07 18.05
CA ASP A 17 1.19 3.00 17.17
C ASP A 17 0.22 4.02 16.53
N ILE A 18 0.75 5.20 16.21
CA ILE A 18 -0.05 6.27 15.59
C ILE A 18 -0.52 5.89 14.18
N ARG A 19 0.27 5.08 13.46
CA ARG A 19 -0.02 4.62 12.08
C ARG A 19 -1.21 3.68 12.00
N VAL A 20 -1.66 3.13 13.13
CA VAL A 20 -2.86 2.28 13.24
C VAL A 20 -4.01 2.98 13.97
N LYS A 21 -3.97 4.32 14.03
CA LYS A 21 -4.96 5.21 14.62
C LYS A 21 -5.32 6.29 13.59
N SER A 22 -6.50 6.13 13.01
CA SER A 22 -7.06 7.02 11.99
C SER A 22 -7.22 8.49 12.40
N ASP A 23 -7.31 8.77 13.71
CA ASP A 23 -7.38 10.12 14.28
C ASP A 23 -6.01 10.78 14.44
N LEU A 24 -4.92 10.03 14.24
CA LEU A 24 -3.54 10.52 14.28
C LEU A 24 -2.90 10.45 12.88
N ASP A 25 -2.76 9.25 12.32
CA ASP A 25 -2.29 9.03 10.96
C ASP A 25 -3.35 8.27 10.15
N ALA A 26 -4.18 9.04 9.45
CA ALA A 26 -5.33 8.53 8.71
C ALA A 26 -4.96 7.66 7.51
N HIS A 27 -3.74 7.81 6.97
CA HIS A 27 -3.32 7.05 5.78
C HIS A 27 -2.70 5.69 6.13
N GLY A 28 -2.25 5.49 7.37
CA GLY A 28 -1.67 4.24 7.83
C GLY A 28 -0.61 3.68 6.89
N ALA A 29 -0.74 2.42 6.48
CA ALA A 29 0.23 1.76 5.62
C ALA A 29 0.40 2.44 4.25
N LEU A 30 -0.62 3.14 3.72
CA LEU A 30 -0.48 3.91 2.49
C LEU A 30 0.45 5.11 2.68
N GLY A 31 0.32 5.81 3.81
CA GLY A 31 1.09 7.01 4.12
C GLY A 31 2.52 6.73 4.60
N ASP A 32 2.70 5.68 5.40
CA ASP A 32 4.00 5.30 5.95
C ASP A 32 4.79 4.43 4.97
N ALA A 33 4.33 3.20 4.74
CA ALA A 33 5.01 2.24 3.89
C ALA A 33 4.88 2.58 2.40
N GLY A 34 3.67 2.97 1.98
CA GLY A 34 3.35 3.25 0.59
C GLY A 34 4.09 4.43 0.00
N TRP A 35 4.43 5.43 0.83
CA TRP A 35 5.20 6.59 0.40
C TRP A 35 6.54 6.21 -0.25
N TYR A 36 7.27 5.26 0.34
CA TYR A 36 8.54 4.77 -0.22
C TYR A 36 8.35 4.04 -1.54
N GLY A 37 7.28 3.24 -1.65
CA GLY A 37 6.95 2.52 -2.87
C GLY A 37 6.58 3.46 -4.02
N ILE A 38 5.72 4.44 -3.74
CA ILE A 38 5.33 5.49 -4.69
C ILE A 38 6.56 6.31 -5.11
N ARG A 39 7.40 6.71 -4.16
CA ARG A 39 8.65 7.45 -4.45
C ARG A 39 9.58 6.65 -5.37
N SER A 40 9.73 5.35 -5.12
CA SER A 40 10.60 4.48 -5.92
C SER A 40 10.08 4.34 -7.36
N ILE A 41 8.77 4.20 -7.53
CA ILE A 41 8.14 4.17 -8.86
C ILE A 41 8.33 5.49 -9.59
N LEU A 42 8.03 6.61 -8.93
CA LEU A 42 8.21 7.93 -9.53
C LEU A 42 9.65 8.14 -9.97
N TRP A 43 10.62 7.77 -9.13
CA TRP A 43 12.04 7.82 -9.52
C TRP A 43 12.35 6.96 -10.76
N ALA A 44 11.74 5.78 -10.90
CA ALA A 44 11.94 4.88 -12.04
C ALA A 44 11.29 5.36 -13.35
N VAL A 45 10.35 6.32 -13.30
CA VAL A 45 9.69 6.91 -14.46
C VAL A 45 9.98 8.41 -14.59
N ASP A 46 11.18 8.84 -14.19
CA ASP A 46 11.63 10.24 -14.29
C ASP A 46 10.67 11.26 -13.66
N TYR A 47 10.01 10.85 -12.58
CA TYR A 47 9.01 11.60 -11.83
C TYR A 47 7.77 12.01 -12.65
N GLU A 48 7.53 11.37 -13.79
CA GLU A 48 6.27 11.51 -14.50
C GLU A 48 5.12 11.03 -13.62
N LEU A 49 4.03 11.82 -13.57
CA LEU A 49 2.85 11.44 -12.81
C LEU A 49 1.99 10.44 -13.60
N PRO A 50 1.38 9.45 -12.91
CA PRO A 50 0.43 8.56 -13.56
C PRO A 50 -0.80 9.34 -14.01
N LYS A 51 -1.39 8.92 -15.13
CA LYS A 51 -2.68 9.41 -15.61
C LYS A 51 -3.83 8.85 -14.79
N THR A 52 -3.70 7.61 -14.34
CA THR A 52 -4.66 6.97 -13.44
C THR A 52 -3.94 6.12 -12.39
N VAL A 53 -4.53 6.08 -11.21
CA VAL A 53 -4.17 5.16 -10.14
C VAL A 53 -5.43 4.39 -9.75
N THR A 54 -5.32 3.06 -9.66
CA THR A 54 -6.42 2.18 -9.28
C THR A 54 -6.02 1.38 -8.07
N ALA A 55 -6.75 1.54 -6.96
CA ALA A 55 -6.63 0.66 -5.80
C ALA A 55 -7.08 -0.76 -6.18
N LEU A 56 -6.34 -1.76 -5.74
CA LEU A 56 -6.63 -3.17 -6.00
C LEU A 56 -7.50 -3.74 -4.87
N PRO A 57 -8.33 -4.76 -5.14
CA PRO A 57 -9.06 -5.47 -4.08
C PRO A 57 -8.09 -6.04 -3.04
N GLY A 58 -8.53 -6.37 -1.82
CA GLY A 58 -7.68 -7.03 -0.82
C GLY A 58 -6.98 -6.11 0.19
N ASP A 59 -7.30 -4.81 0.18
CA ASP A 59 -6.88 -3.88 1.22
C ASP A 59 -7.44 -4.29 2.58
N CYS A 60 -6.55 -4.44 3.57
CA CYS A 60 -6.91 -4.79 4.93
C CYS A 60 -7.05 -3.54 5.80
N PHE A 61 -8.23 -3.39 6.41
CA PHE A 61 -8.56 -2.26 7.28
C PHE A 61 -8.64 -2.70 8.73
N LYS A 62 -8.02 -1.93 9.63
CA LYS A 62 -8.37 -1.98 11.05
C LYS A 62 -9.58 -1.09 11.28
N ARG A 63 -10.66 -1.64 11.84
CA ARG A 63 -11.81 -0.86 12.30
C ARG A 63 -11.72 -0.63 13.81
N SER A 64 -11.88 0.62 14.24
CA SER A 64 -11.98 0.98 15.66
C SER A 64 -12.96 2.15 15.83
N ARG A 65 -14.01 1.97 16.64
CA ARG A 65 -14.94 3.02 17.08
C ARG A 65 -15.42 3.98 15.97
N GLY A 66 -15.76 3.45 14.80
CA GLY A 66 -16.27 4.24 13.66
C GLY A 66 -15.20 4.78 12.71
N TYR A 67 -13.93 4.54 12.99
CA TYR A 67 -12.83 4.88 12.11
C TYR A 67 -12.12 3.64 11.56
N SER A 68 -11.60 3.76 10.33
CA SER A 68 -10.83 2.71 9.67
C SER A 68 -9.51 3.24 9.15
N VAL A 69 -8.43 2.50 9.35
CA VAL A 69 -7.09 2.81 8.81
C VAL A 69 -6.55 1.61 8.04
N LEU A 70 -5.88 1.89 6.92
CA LEU A 70 -5.24 0.88 6.08
C LEU A 70 -4.04 0.28 6.83
N ARG A 71 -4.05 -1.05 6.99
CA ARG A 71 -2.90 -1.83 7.48
C ARG A 71 -2.09 -2.44 6.35
N CYS A 72 -2.73 -2.64 5.21
CA CYS A 72 -2.08 -3.00 3.97
C CYS A 72 -2.86 -2.40 2.81
N PHE A 73 -2.17 -2.13 1.72
CA PHE A 73 -2.78 -1.63 0.50
C PHE A 73 -2.03 -2.14 -0.73
N SER A 74 -2.72 -2.14 -1.88
CA SER A 74 -2.03 -2.18 -3.17
C SER A 74 -2.74 -1.37 -4.24
N ALA A 75 -1.95 -0.78 -5.12
CA ALA A 75 -2.47 0.03 -6.21
C ALA A 75 -1.62 -0.12 -7.47
N MET A 76 -2.24 0.22 -8.60
CA MET A 76 -1.66 0.19 -9.92
C MET A 76 -1.72 1.58 -10.56
N GLY A 77 -0.57 2.12 -10.94
CA GLY A 77 -0.45 3.34 -11.73
C GLY A 77 -0.35 3.05 -13.23
N ARG A 78 -0.95 3.93 -14.06
CA ARG A 78 -0.84 3.89 -15.54
C ARG A 78 -0.38 5.23 -16.09
N TRP A 79 0.52 5.19 -17.07
CA TRP A 79 1.10 6.36 -17.76
C TRP A 79 0.66 6.40 -19.23
N GLU A 80 0.77 7.57 -19.87
CA GLU A 80 0.17 7.86 -21.20
C GLU A 80 0.84 7.14 -22.37
N SER A 81 2.12 6.77 -22.26
CA SER A 81 2.91 6.27 -23.38
C SER A 81 3.83 5.11 -22.99
N GLY A 82 3.54 3.91 -23.53
CA GLY A 82 4.50 2.80 -23.65
C GLY A 82 4.93 2.09 -22.36
N ASN A 83 4.66 2.66 -21.19
CA ASN A 83 5.07 2.08 -19.91
C ASN A 83 4.06 1.04 -19.43
N PHE A 84 4.57 -0.14 -19.05
CA PHE A 84 3.80 -1.17 -18.38
C PHE A 84 3.18 -0.61 -17.09
N PRO A 85 1.97 -1.06 -16.68
CA PRO A 85 1.42 -0.68 -15.39
C PRO A 85 2.42 -0.98 -14.27
N LEU A 86 2.59 -0.02 -13.37
CA LEU A 86 3.49 -0.15 -12.23
C LEU A 86 2.66 -0.36 -10.98
N LEU A 87 2.98 -1.44 -10.25
CA LEU A 87 2.30 -1.80 -9.03
C LEU A 87 3.10 -1.31 -7.84
N PHE A 88 2.40 -0.86 -6.80
CA PHE A 88 2.98 -0.59 -5.50
C PHE A 88 2.09 -1.12 -4.38
N SER A 89 2.74 -1.55 -3.30
CA SER A 89 2.06 -2.08 -2.13
C SER A 89 2.85 -1.81 -0.85
N GLY A 90 2.14 -1.86 0.27
CA GLY A 90 2.75 -1.78 1.58
C GLY A 90 1.86 -2.40 2.65
N SER A 91 2.48 -2.85 3.75
CA SER A 91 1.82 -3.58 4.83
C SER A 91 2.58 -3.49 6.15
N PHE A 92 1.83 -3.41 7.25
CA PHE A 92 2.32 -3.57 8.63
C PHE A 92 2.19 -4.99 9.16
N ASP A 93 1.61 -5.89 8.37
CA ASP A 93 1.15 -7.17 8.87
C ASP A 93 2.10 -8.30 8.49
N ASN A 94 2.34 -9.18 9.45
CA ASN A 94 3.21 -10.34 9.31
C ASN A 94 2.62 -11.31 8.28
N GLY A 95 3.30 -11.56 7.17
CA GLY A 95 2.89 -12.55 6.17
C GLY A 95 2.09 -12.04 4.97
N TYR A 96 1.60 -10.79 5.00
CA TYR A 96 0.88 -10.19 3.88
C TYR A 96 1.83 -9.77 2.76
N TYR A 97 2.31 -10.77 2.03
CA TYR A 97 2.85 -10.56 0.71
C TYR A 97 1.66 -10.33 -0.21
N CYS A 98 1.55 -9.12 -0.75
CA CYS A 98 0.66 -8.83 -1.85
C CYS A 98 1.12 -9.66 -3.06
N HIS A 99 0.63 -10.89 -3.17
CA HIS A 99 1.03 -11.79 -4.24
C HIS A 99 0.09 -11.57 -5.41
N TRP A 100 0.67 -11.18 -6.54
CA TRP A 100 -0.06 -11.11 -7.79
C TRP A 100 -0.03 -12.50 -8.43
N ASN A 101 -1.19 -13.14 -8.59
CA ASN A 101 -1.36 -14.29 -9.48
C ASN A 101 -2.07 -13.79 -10.75
N SER A 102 -1.82 -14.42 -11.89
CA SER A 102 -2.52 -14.26 -13.18
C SER A 102 -4.06 -14.17 -13.14
N ARG A 103 -4.71 -14.44 -11.99
CA ARG A 103 -6.16 -14.45 -11.83
C ARG A 103 -6.69 -13.57 -10.69
N ASP A 104 -5.90 -13.27 -9.66
CA ASP A 104 -6.37 -12.55 -8.46
C ASP A 104 -5.24 -11.81 -7.72
N PHE A 105 -5.63 -10.73 -7.03
CA PHE A 105 -4.84 -10.11 -5.98
C PHE A 105 -5.31 -10.67 -4.63
N ALA A 106 -4.39 -11.29 -3.89
CA ALA A 106 -4.69 -11.77 -2.54
C ALA A 106 -3.66 -11.18 -1.55
N CYS A 107 -4.18 -10.48 -0.55
CA CYS A 107 -3.49 -10.26 0.72
C CYS A 107 -3.78 -11.48 1.60
N GLN A 108 -2.82 -12.40 1.73
CA GLN A 108 -2.88 -13.52 2.69
C GLN A 108 -1.96 -13.25 3.86
#